data_AF-A0A3S4Z8N1-F1
#
_entry.id   AF-A0A3S4Z8N1-F1
#
_cell.length_a   1.000
_cell.length_b   1.000
_cell.length_c   1.000
_cell.angle_alpha   90.00
_cell.angle_beta   90.00
_cell.angle_gamma   90.00
#
_symmetry.space_group_name_H-M   'P 1'
#
loop_
_entity.id
_entity.type
_entity.pdbx_description
1 polymer ?
#
loop_
_entity_poly.entity_id
_entity_poly.type
_entity_poly.pdbx_seq_one_letter_code
_entity_poly.pdbx_strand_id
1 'polypeptide(L)' 'MLTDRFDPHASDIDFLVDFQAGREDRFADFFGLQDELTRIFGRKIDLIVAESVKNPYFKSSVLRNAEDVYAA' A
#
# COMPACT_ATOMS: atom_id res chain seq x y z
N MET A 1 2.12 -4.83 -7.43
CA MET A 1 2.54 -5.70 -8.56
C MET A 1 2.34 -4.95 -9.86
N LEU A 2 3.42 -4.55 -10.54
CA LEU A 2 3.29 -4.14 -11.94
C LEU A 2 3.28 -5.40 -12.80
N THR A 3 2.21 -5.62 -13.55
CA THR A 3 2.12 -6.71 -14.53
C THR A 3 1.91 -6.09 -15.91
N ASP A 4 2.10 -6.86 -16.98
CA ASP A 4 1.86 -6.42 -18.36
C ASP A 4 0.39 -6.02 -18.63
N ARG A 5 -0.50 -6.23 -17.66
CA ARG A 5 -1.91 -5.82 -17.70
C ARG A 5 -2.18 -4.45 -17.05
N PHE A 6 -1.13 -3.76 -16.60
CA PHE A 6 -1.27 -2.44 -16.01
C PHE A 6 -1.73 -1.42 -17.06
N ASP A 7 -2.83 -0.73 -16.78
CA ASP A 7 -3.32 0.37 -17.59
C ASP A 7 -2.90 1.69 -16.91
N PRO A 8 -2.03 2.51 -17.55
CA PRO A 8 -1.59 3.81 -17.03
C PRO A 8 -2.71 4.85 -16.88
N HIS A 9 -3.90 4.61 -17.42
CA HIS A 9 -5.06 5.48 -17.28
C HIS A 9 -6.10 4.95 -16.29
N ALA A 10 -6.25 3.63 -16.16
CA ALA A 10 -7.32 3.04 -15.35
C ALA A 10 -6.87 2.31 -14.07
N SER A 11 -5.68 1.71 -14.02
CA SER A 11 -5.22 0.93 -12.86
C SER A 11 -4.83 1.81 -11.66
N ASP A 12 -5.13 1.35 -10.45
CA ASP A 12 -4.58 1.91 -9.21
C ASP A 12 -3.14 1.44 -8.95
N ILE A 13 -2.52 2.02 -7.92
CA ILE A 13 -1.25 1.57 -7.38
C ILE A 13 -1.47 1.08 -5.94
N ASP A 14 -1.19 -0.20 -5.71
CA ASP A 14 -1.27 -0.83 -4.40
C ASP A 14 0.02 -0.64 -3.60
N PHE A 15 -0.09 -0.18 -2.36
CA PHE A 15 1.00 -0.13 -1.40
C PHE A 15 0.67 -1.03 -0.20
N LEU A 16 1.56 -1.98 0.07
CA LEU A 16 1.57 -2.72 1.33
C LEU A 16 2.45 -1.95 2.32
N VAL A 17 1.90 -1.57 3.46
CA VAL A 17 2.59 -0.76 4.47
C VAL A 17 2.53 -1.37 5.85
N ASP A 18 3.58 -1.10 6.63
CA ASP A 18 3.61 -1.32 8.07
C ASP A 18 3.95 -0.01 8.76
N PHE A 19 3.15 0.35 9.77
CA PHE A 19 3.40 1.53 10.59
C PHE A 19 4.16 1.13 11.85
N GLN A 20 5.13 1.95 12.25
CA GLN A 20 5.88 1.73 13.47
C GLN A 20 4.95 1.62 14.71
N ALA A 21 5.36 0.79 15.67
CA ALA A 21 4.69 0.70 16.97
C ALA A 21 4.83 2.04 17.73
N GLY A 22 3.78 2.43 18.46
CA GLY A 22 3.79 3.66 19.26
C GLY A 22 3.47 4.95 18.50
N ARG A 23 3.14 4.88 17.21
CA ARG A 23 2.49 5.98 16.47
C ARG A 23 1.17 6.35 17.16
N GLU A 24 1.04 7.60 17.60
CA GLU A 24 -0.13 8.09 18.36
C GLU A 24 -1.41 8.11 17.51
N ASP A 25 -1.32 8.49 16.23
CA ASP A 25 -2.47 8.59 15.33
C ASP A 25 -2.22 7.88 13.99
N ARG A 26 -2.30 6.55 14.02
CA ARG A 26 -2.18 5.71 12.83
C ARG A 26 -3.27 5.97 11.79
N PHE A 27 -4.40 6.53 12.19
CA PHE A 27 -5.48 6.85 11.27
C PHE A 27 -5.10 8.07 10.44
N ALA A 28 -4.66 9.15 11.08
CA ALA A 28 -4.12 10.31 10.38
C ALA A 28 -2.93 9.96 9.49
N ASP A 29 -2.03 9.08 9.95
CA ASP A 29 -0.90 8.60 9.13
C ASP A 29 -1.34 7.87 7.88
N PHE A 30 -2.35 7.01 8.00
CA PHE A 30 -2.89 6.26 6.87
C PHE A 30 -3.44 7.20 5.79
N PHE A 31 -4.32 8.13 6.18
CA PHE A 31 -4.93 9.06 5.21
C PHE A 31 -3.92 10.08 4.68
N GLY A 32 -3.05 10.60 5.54
CA GLY A 32 -1.99 11.52 5.12
C GLY A 32 -1.06 10.88 4.10
N LEU A 33 -0.66 9.61 4.32
CA LEU A 33 0.15 8.88 3.36
C LEU A 33 -0.63 8.61 2.06
N GLN A 34 -1.90 8.20 2.15
CA GLN A 34 -2.74 7.95 0.98
C GLN A 34 -2.87 9.18 0.09
N ASP A 35 -3.18 10.33 0.70
CA ASP A 35 -3.40 11.59 0.02
C ASP A 35 -2.12 12.10 -0.64
N GLU A 36 -1.00 12.04 0.07
CA GLU A 36 0.29 12.48 -0.46
C GLU A 36 0.79 11.59 -1.61
N LEU A 37 0.65 10.27 -1.50
CA LEU A 37 0.99 9.36 -2.61
C LEU A 37 0.05 9.60 -3.81
N THR A 38 -1.25 9.78 -3.57
CA THR A 38 -2.23 10.11 -4.62
C THR A 38 -1.85 11.40 -5.33
N ARG A 39 -1.42 12.42 -4.58
CA ARG A 39 -0.95 13.70 -5.11
C ARG A 39 0.34 13.55 -5.93
N ILE A 40 1.30 12.74 -5.47
CA ILE A 40 2.58 12.50 -6.16
C ILE A 40 2.36 11.75 -7.47
N PHE A 41 1.58 10.67 -7.45
CA PHE A 41 1.35 9.82 -8.63
C PHE A 41 0.27 10.36 -9.56
N GLY A 42 -0.63 11.22 -9.08
CA GLY A 42 -1.78 11.72 -9.83
C GLY A 42 -2.83 10.64 -10.14
N ARG A 43 -2.87 9.57 -9.34
CA ARG A 43 -3.71 8.38 -9.55
C ARG A 43 -4.19 7.80 -8.23
N LYS A 44 -5.24 6.98 -8.28
CA LYS A 44 -5.79 6.28 -7.11
C LYS A 44 -4.72 5.38 -6.48
N ILE A 45 -4.56 5.51 -5.17
CA ILE A 45 -3.67 4.71 -4.35
C ILE A 45 -4.49 3.85 -3.39
N ASP A 46 -4.24 2.54 -3.40
CA ASP A 46 -4.82 1.60 -2.44
C ASP A 46 -3.75 1.21 -1.41
N LEU A 47 -3.93 1.68 -0.18
CA LEU A 47 -3.06 1.34 0.94
C LEU A 47 -3.61 0.15 1.71
N ILE A 48 -2.77 -0.87 1.90
CA ILE A 48 -3.08 -2.07 2.67
C ILE A 48 -2.10 -2.13 3.85
N VAL A 49 -2.63 -2.12 5.07
CA VAL A 49 -1.82 -2.30 6.27
C VAL A 49 -1.56 -3.80 6.48
N ALA A 50 -0.31 -4.26 6.44
CA ALA A 50 0.02 -5.69 6.39
C ALA A 50 -0.40 -6.45 7.67
N GLU A 51 -0.39 -5.79 8.83
CA GLU A 51 -0.92 -6.34 10.08
C GLU A 51 -2.45 -6.51 10.08
N SER A 52 -3.19 -5.72 9.28
CA SER A 52 -4.66 -5.76 9.23
C SER A 52 -5.20 -6.93 8.40
N VAL A 53 -4.35 -7.56 7.58
CA VAL A 53 -4.74 -8.66 6.69
C VAL A 53 -4.96 -9.95 7.47
N LYS A 54 -6.22 -10.29 7.70
CA LYS A 54 -6.63 -11.49 8.46
C LYS A 54 -6.57 -12.79 7.67
N ASN A 55 -6.76 -12.75 6.35
CA ASN A 55 -6.74 -13.95 5.53
C ASN A 55 -5.29 -14.37 5.22
N PRO A 56 -4.81 -15.51 5.75
CA PRO A 56 -3.41 -15.93 5.58
C PRO A 56 -3.05 -16.25 4.12
N TYR A 57 -4.01 -16.72 3.31
CA TYR A 57 -3.79 -16.99 1.90
C TYR A 57 -3.60 -15.70 1.11
N PHE A 58 -4.43 -14.69 1.38
CA PHE A 58 -4.30 -13.37 0.76
C PHE A 58 -3.00 -12.71 1.19
N LYS A 59 -2.69 -12.69 2.50
CA LYS A 59 -1.43 -12.14 3.02
C LYS A 59 -0.21 -12.76 2.36
N SER A 60 -0.17 -14.09 2.26
CA SER A 60 0.94 -14.80 1.61
C SER A 60 1.02 -14.49 0.11
N SER A 61 -0.12 -14.31 -0.56
CA SER A 61 -0.15 -13.96 -1.98
C SER A 61 0.34 -12.55 -2.25
N VAL A 62 -0.05 -11.57 -1.43
CA VAL A 62 0.40 -10.18 -1.58
C VAL A 62 1.90 -10.08 -1.28
N LEU A 63 2.36 -10.68 -0.17
CA LEU A 63 3.77 -10.64 0.24
C LEU A 63 4.71 -11.30 -0.79
N ARG A 64 4.31 -12.43 -1.38
CA ARG A 64 5.12 -13.11 -2.42
C ARG A 64 5.40 -12.23 -3.64
N ASN A 65 4.57 -11.23 -3.86
CA ASN A 65 4.59 -10.40 -5.04
C ASN A 65 4.84 -8.92 -4.74
N ALA A 66 5.12 -8.60 -3.46
CA ALA A 66 5.51 -7.27 -3.06
C ALA A 66 6.97 -7.03 -3.44
N GLU A 67 7.26 -5.81 -3.85
CA GLU A 67 8.62 -5.34 -4.08
C GLU A 67 8.91 -4.26 -3.04
N ASP A 68 10.05 -4.38 -2.36
CA ASP A 68 10.45 -3.41 -1.35
C ASP A 68 10.81 -2.08 -2.01
N VAL A 69 10.05 -1.03 -1.70
CA VAL A 69 10.27 0.33 -2.20
C VAL A 69 10.85 1.26 -1.13
N TYR A 70 10.78 0.88 0.14
CA TYR A 70 11.29 1.63 1.28
C TYR A 70 11.52 0.72 2.48
N ALA A 71 12.64 0.91 3.19
CA ALA A 71 12.94 0.26 4.46
C ALA A 71 13.63 1.29 5.38
N ALA A 72 13.04 1.55 6.56
CA ALA A 72 13.58 2.44 7.57
C ALA A 72 13.26 1.95 8.99
#